data_AF-A0A6B2CGM4-F1
#
_entry.id   AF-A0A6B2CGM4-F1
#
_cell.length_a   1.000
_cell.length_b   1.000
_cell.length_c   1.000
_cell.angle_alpha   90.00
_cell.angle_beta   90.00
_cell.angle_gamma   90.00
#
_symmetry.space_group_name_H-M   'P 1'
#
loop_
_entity.id
_entity.type
_entity.pdbx_description
1 polymer ?
#
loop_
_entity_poly.entity_id
_entity_poly.type
_entity_poly.pdbx_seq_one_letter_code
_entity_poly.pdbx_strand_id
1 'polypeptide(L)' 'MCGRPFPEGQGIVIRYGDLELEFHSSRCASKFFRSLLERVEPRILQPYIKRLVEEYAELLEARAKKKAKSI' A
#
# COMPACT_ATOMS: atom_id res chain seq x y z
N MET A 1 4.02 15.28 3.46
CA MET A 1 4.95 15.02 4.59
C MET A 1 6.33 15.68 4.45
N CYS A 2 6.93 15.81 3.27
CA CYS A 2 8.27 16.41 3.10
C CYS A 2 8.28 17.89 2.66
N GLY A 3 7.11 18.50 2.39
CA GLY A 3 6.98 19.88 1.94
C GLY A 3 7.49 20.17 0.52
N ARG A 4 7.91 19.15 -0.24
CA ARG A 4 8.43 19.35 -1.61
C ARG A 4 7.27 19.52 -2.60
N PRO A 5 7.26 20.57 -3.43
CA PRO A 5 6.33 20.66 -4.55
C PRO A 5 6.66 19.55 -5.55
N PHE A 6 5.63 18.95 -6.14
CA PHE A 6 5.77 17.99 -7.22
C PHE A 6 4.70 18.26 -8.28
N PRO A 7 5.02 18.11 -9.58
CA PRO A 7 4.05 18.30 -10.66
C PRO A 7 2.85 17.36 -10.57
N GLU A 8 1.68 17.81 -11.04
CA GLU A 8 0.51 16.95 -11.20
C GLU A 8 0.84 15.71 -12.04
N GLY A 9 0.40 14.54 -11.58
CA GLY A 9 0.72 13.25 -12.20
C GLY A 9 2.05 12.62 -11.76
N GLN A 10 2.85 13.31 -10.95
CA GLN A 10 4.01 12.72 -10.28
C GLN A 10 3.64 12.31 -8.84
N GLY A 11 4.04 11.12 -8.40
CA GLY A 11 3.81 10.67 -7.02
C GLY A 11 2.67 9.64 -6.88
N ILE A 12 2.09 9.58 -5.69
CA ILE A 12 1.04 8.62 -5.31
C ILE A 12 -0.12 9.42 -4.73
N VAL A 13 -1.29 9.27 -5.34
CA VAL A 13 -2.55 9.85 -4.87
C VAL A 13 -3.47 8.71 -4.44
N ILE A 14 -3.95 8.76 -3.21
CA ILE A 14 -4.85 7.75 -2.63
C ILE A 14 -6.09 8.46 -2.12
N ARG A 15 -7.26 8.08 -2.63
CA ARG A 15 -8.55 8.54 -2.10
C ARG A 15 -9.02 7.58 -1.01
N TYR A 16 -9.31 8.12 0.16
CA TYR A 16 -9.77 7.37 1.32
C TYR A 16 -10.99 8.07 1.92
N GLY A 17 -12.19 7.63 1.53
CA GLY A 17 -13.43 8.33 1.87
C GLY A 17 -13.46 9.72 1.24
N ASP A 18 -13.63 10.74 2.06
CA ASP A 18 -13.57 12.16 1.72
C ASP A 18 -12.15 12.75 1.74
N LEU A 19 -11.14 11.95 2.10
CA LEU A 19 -9.74 12.38 2.13
C LEU A 19 -9.02 12.08 0.81
N GLU A 20 -8.25 13.06 0.33
CA GLU A 20 -7.26 12.87 -0.72
C GLU A 20 -5.85 12.92 -0.10
N LEU A 21 -5.15 11.79 -0.18
CA LEU A 21 -3.80 11.62 0.37
C LEU A 21 -2.77 11.68 -0.75
N GLU A 22 -1.95 12.73 -0.73
CA GLU A 22 -0.96 12.97 -1.77
C GLU A 22 0.49 12.81 -1.26
N PHE A 23 1.28 12.05 -2.01
CA PHE A 23 2.67 11.76 -1.69
C PHE A 23 3.58 11.94 -2.91
N HIS A 24 4.62 12.77 -2.78
CA HIS A 24 5.62 12.96 -3.84
C HIS A 24 6.43 11.69 -4.20
N SER A 25 6.41 10.65 -3.35
CA SER A 25 7.13 9.39 -3.56
C SER A 25 6.58 8.25 -2.72
N SER A 26 6.89 7.01 -3.12
CA SER A 26 6.60 5.79 -2.35
C SER A 26 7.17 5.84 -0.95
N ARG A 27 8.38 6.38 -0.77
CA ARG A 27 8.99 6.57 0.55
C ARG A 27 8.15 7.49 1.46
N CYS A 28 7.52 8.53 0.92
CA CYS A 28 6.62 9.39 1.69
C CYS A 28 5.34 8.66 2.08
N ALA A 29 4.74 7.93 1.14
CA ALA A 29 3.56 7.11 1.41
C ALA A 29 3.86 6.06 2.50
N SER A 30 4.95 5.30 2.38
CA SER A 30 5.33 4.28 3.36
C SER A 30 5.54 4.85 4.76
N LYS A 31 6.17 6.03 4.89
CA LYS A 31 6.31 6.70 6.20
C LYS A 31 4.95 7.04 6.81
N PHE A 32 4.04 7.58 6.01
CA PHE A 32 2.69 7.92 6.47
C PHE A 32 1.92 6.67 6.93
N PHE A 33 1.87 5.63 6.10
CA PHE A 33 1.16 4.40 6.44
C PHE A 33 1.76 3.68 7.65
N ARG A 34 3.10 3.69 7.80
CA ARG A 34 3.73 3.19 9.03
C ARG A 34 3.24 3.96 10.26
N SER A 35 3.27 5.28 10.21
CA SER A 35 2.77 6.12 11.31
C SER A 35 1.28 5.91 11.59
N LEU A 36 0.47 5.60 10.58
CA LEU A 36 -0.94 5.23 10.75
C LEU A 36 -1.06 3.89 11.48
N LEU A 37 -0.34 2.86 11.03
CA LEU A 37 -0.34 1.52 11.66
C LEU A 37 0.13 1.56 13.11
N GLU A 38 1.06 2.45 13.46
CA GLU A 38 1.53 2.63 14.84
C GLU A 38 0.51 3.32 15.75
N ARG A 39 -0.47 4.04 15.18
CA ARG A 39 -1.48 4.81 15.94
C ARG A 39 -2.83 4.12 16.04
N VAL A 40 -3.19 3.32 15.05
CA VAL A 40 -4.47 2.61 15.03
C VAL A 40 -4.36 1.35 15.89
N GLU A 41 -5.37 1.09 16.72
CA GLU A 41 -5.40 -0.12 17.55
C GLU A 41 -5.34 -1.37 16.66
N PRO A 42 -4.43 -2.34 16.94
CA PRO A 42 -4.23 -3.50 16.08
C PRO A 42 -5.51 -4.28 15.77
N ARG A 43 -6.44 -4.39 16.73
CA ARG A 43 -7.70 -5.13 16.57
C ARG A 43 -8.57 -4.59 15.44
N ILE A 44 -8.46 -3.30 15.11
CA ILE A 44 -9.21 -2.66 14.03
C ILE A 44 -8.68 -3.12 12.66
N LEU A 45 -7.35 -3.14 12.47
CA LEU A 45 -6.74 -3.38 11.16
C LEU A 45 -6.30 -4.82 10.92
N GLN A 46 -6.04 -5.59 11.97
CA GLN A 46 -5.48 -6.94 11.87
C GLN A 46 -6.31 -7.90 10.98
N PRO A 47 -7.67 -7.93 11.03
CA PRO A 47 -8.44 -8.79 10.13
C PRO A 47 -8.34 -8.42 8.65
N TYR A 48 -8.13 -7.13 8.34
CA TYR A 48 -7.95 -6.64 6.97
C TYR A 48 -6.53 -6.92 6.48
N ILE A 49 -5.54 -6.68 7.35
CA ILE A 49 -4.12 -6.96 7.03
C ILE A 49 -3.92 -8.45 6.77
N LYS A 50 -4.51 -9.35 7.58
CA LYS A 50 -4.42 -10.80 7.37
C LYS A 50 -4.94 -11.20 5.98
N ARG A 51 -6.13 -10.73 5.61
CA ARG A 51 -6.72 -11.00 4.29
C ARG A 51 -5.83 -10.50 3.16
N LEU A 52 -5.31 -9.28 3.26
CA LEU A 52 -4.39 -8.74 2.25
C LEU A 52 -3.12 -9.58 2.11
N VAL A 53 -2.53 -10.04 3.21
CA VAL A 53 -1.34 -10.91 3.18
C VAL A 53 -1.64 -12.23 2.46
N GLU A 54 -2.78 -12.85 2.74
CA GLU A 54 -3.23 -14.08 2.08
C GLU A 54 -3.44 -13.85 0.57
N GLU A 55 -4.16 -12.80 0.19
CA GLU A 55 -4.39 -12.43 -1.22
C GLU A 55 -3.08 -12.23 -1.99
N TYR A 56 -2.11 -11.50 -1.41
CA TYR A 56 -0.82 -11.30 -2.06
C TYR A 56 0.00 -12.58 -2.17
N ALA A 57 -0.07 -13.47 -1.17
CA ALA A 57 0.59 -14.78 -1.24
C ALA A 57 0.02 -15.63 -2.38
N GLU A 58 -1.30 -15.70 -2.51
CA GLU A 58 -1.98 -16.43 -3.59
C GLU A 58 -1.61 -15.86 -4.97
N LEU A 59 -1.55 -14.54 -5.11
CA LEU A 59 -1.12 -13.89 -6.36
C LEU A 59 0.33 -14.26 -6.73
N LEU A 60 1.23 -14.32 -5.75
CA LEU A 60 2.62 -14.73 -5.97
C LEU A 60 2.71 -16.20 -6.40
N GLU A 61 1.97 -17.10 -5.75
CA GLU A 61 1.91 -18.50 -6.13
C GLU A 61 1.36 -18.70 -7.54
N ALA A 62 0.27 -18.00 -7.88
CA ALA A 62 -0.33 -18.07 -9.21
C ALA A 62 0.65 -17.61 -10.30
N ARG A 63 1.42 -16.54 -10.03
CA ARG A 63 2.48 -16.07 -10.93
C ARG A 63 3.61 -17.08 -11.07
N ALA A 64 4.04 -17.72 -9.98
CA ALA A 64 5.07 -18.75 -10.00
C ALA A 64 4.63 -19.97 -10.83
N LYS A 65 3.40 -20.46 -10.62
CA LYS A 65 2.82 -21.59 -11.39
C LYS A 65 2.72 -21.28 -12.89
N LYS A 66 2.37 -20.04 -13.27
CA LYS A 66 2.34 -19.61 -14.68
C LYS A 66 3.73 -19.63 -15.30
N LYS A 67 4.74 -19.11 -14.59
CA LYS A 67 6.13 -19.10 -15.06
C LYS A 67 6.71 -20.51 -15.21
N ALA A 68 6.36 -21.43 -14.32
CA ALA A 68 6.80 -22.83 -14.40
C ALA A 68 6.11 -23.62 -15.54
N LYS A 69 4.94 -23.18 -16.02
CA LYS A 69 4.24 -23.78 -17.17
C LYS A 69 4.68 -23.18 -18.52
N SER A 70 5.39 -22.05 -18.51
CA SER A 70 5.87 -21.37 -19.72
C SER A 70 7.34 -21.68 -20.05
N ILE A 71 7.95 -22.63 -19.34
CA ILE A 71 9.28 -23.20 -19.56
C ILE A 71 9.06 -24.64 -19.98
#